data_AF-A0A392PHC3-F1
#
_entry.id   AF-A0A392PHC3-F1
#
_cell.length_a   1.000
_cell.length_b   1.000
_cell.length_c   1.000
_cell.angle_alpha   90.00
_cell.angle_beta   90.00
_cell.angle_gamma   90.00
#
_symmetry.space_group_name_H-M   'P 1'
#
loop_
_entity.id
_entity.type
_entity.pdbx_description
1 polymer ?
#
loop_
_entity_poly.entity_id
_entity_poly.type
_entity_poly.pdbx_seq_one_letter_code
_entity_poly.pdbx_strand_id
1 'polypeptide(L)'
;GACGFGEYGRTVNDGSVAGVSKLWKNGSGCGACYQVRCKIPQYCDENGATVVVTDYGEGDRTDFIMSSRGYSRLGRNADASAELFKYGVVDIEYKRVP
;
A
#
# COMPACT_ATOMS: atom_id res chain seq x y z
N GLY A 1 -12.64 2.07 -7.95
CA GLY A 1 -12.15 3.10 -7.04
C GLY A 1 -12.45 4.49 -7.56
N ALA A 2 -12.35 5.47 -6.66
CA ALA A 2 -12.52 6.90 -6.89
C ALA A 2 -11.63 7.46 -8.00
N CYS A 3 -10.50 6.81 -8.33
CA CYS A 3 -9.65 7.19 -9.46
C CYS A 3 -10.19 6.80 -10.84
N GLY A 4 -11.28 6.02 -10.92
CA GLY A 4 -11.94 5.72 -12.19
C GLY A 4 -11.22 4.71 -13.11
N PHE A 5 -10.12 4.08 -12.68
CA PHE A 5 -9.35 3.13 -13.50
C PHE A 5 -10.06 1.81 -13.85
N GLY A 6 -11.26 1.56 -13.32
CA GLY A 6 -12.01 0.32 -13.59
C GLY A 6 -11.21 -0.94 -13.23
N GLU A 7 -11.16 -1.90 -14.15
CA GLU A 7 -10.43 -3.16 -13.97
C GLU A 7 -8.91 -2.96 -13.92
N TYR A 8 -8.38 -2.03 -14.70
CA TYR A 8 -6.94 -1.72 -14.73
C TYR A 8 -6.41 -1.31 -13.35
N GLY A 9 -7.21 -0.59 -12.57
CA GLY A 9 -6.84 -0.20 -11.20
C GLY A 9 -6.67 -1.35 -10.21
N ARG A 10 -7.10 -2.58 -10.56
CA ARG A 10 -6.90 -3.79 -9.75
C ARG A 10 -5.63 -4.55 -10.09
N THR A 11 -5.13 -4.40 -11.31
CA THR A 11 -4.03 -5.22 -11.86
C THR A 11 -2.76 -4.41 -12.12
N VAL A 12 -2.84 -3.08 -12.17
CA VAL A 12 -1.67 -2.21 -12.29
C VAL A 12 -0.65 -2.55 -11.20
N ASN A 13 0.64 -2.52 -11.58
CA ASN A 13 1.74 -2.88 -10.69
C ASN A 13 1.59 -4.28 -10.08
N ASP A 14 1.20 -5.26 -10.91
CA ASP A 14 0.89 -6.64 -10.50
C ASP A 14 -0.18 -6.73 -9.40
N GLY A 15 -1.06 -5.72 -9.30
CA GLY A 15 -2.07 -5.60 -8.26
C GLY A 15 -1.52 -5.14 -6.91
N SER A 16 -0.28 -4.65 -6.85
CA SER A 16 0.26 -3.92 -5.70
C SER A 16 -0.23 -2.46 -5.76
N VAL A 17 -1.42 -2.25 -5.21
CA VAL A 17 -2.17 -0.99 -5.27
C VAL A 17 -2.66 -0.60 -3.89
N ALA A 18 -2.99 0.68 -3.72
CA ALA A 18 -3.53 1.20 -2.48
C ALA A 18 -4.63 2.25 -2.70
N GLY A 19 -5.59 2.26 -1.78
CA GLY A 19 -6.41 3.43 -1.50
C GLY A 19 -5.70 4.33 -0.49
N VAL A 20 -5.79 5.65 -0.66
CA VAL A 20 -5.19 6.63 0.26
C VAL A 20 -6.18 7.72 0.63
N SER A 21 -6.00 8.35 1.80
CA SER A 21 -6.86 9.43 2.28
C SER A 21 -6.29 10.81 1.88
N LYS A 22 -5.39 11.38 2.67
CA LYS A 22 -4.79 12.71 2.46
C LYS A 22 -3.99 12.82 1.16
N LEU A 23 -3.39 11.70 0.72
CA LEU A 23 -2.59 11.66 -0.51
C LEU A 23 -3.43 11.57 -1.78
N TRP A 24 -4.74 11.30 -1.67
CA TRP A 24 -5.64 11.24 -2.83
C TRP A 24 -5.80 12.63 -3.48
N LYS A 25 -5.79 13.70 -2.66
CA LYS A 25 -5.80 15.11 -3.10
C LYS A 25 -6.88 15.40 -4.15
N ASN A 26 -8.14 15.06 -3.85
CA ASN A 26 -9.25 15.26 -4.79
C ASN A 26 -9.03 14.63 -6.16
N GLY A 27 -8.35 13.48 -6.20
CA GLY A 27 -8.03 12.73 -7.41
C GLY A 27 -6.69 13.07 -8.03
N SER A 28 -6.04 14.18 -7.66
CA SER A 28 -4.74 14.55 -8.23
C SER A 28 -3.61 13.58 -7.83
N GLY A 29 -3.82 12.76 -6.80
CA GLY A 29 -2.90 11.71 -6.38
C GLY A 29 -3.09 10.37 -7.10
N CYS A 30 -4.14 10.22 -7.90
CA CYS A 30 -4.40 8.98 -8.65
C CYS A 30 -3.23 8.65 -9.60
N GLY A 31 -2.82 7.39 -9.60
CA GLY A 31 -1.68 6.91 -10.39
C GLY A 31 -0.31 7.21 -9.77
N ALA A 32 -0.24 7.91 -8.64
CA ALA A 32 1.04 8.14 -7.96
C ALA A 32 1.61 6.84 -7.36
N CYS A 33 2.91 6.66 -7.49
CA CYS A 33 3.65 5.55 -6.90
C CYS A 33 4.25 5.94 -5.55
N TYR A 34 4.19 5.04 -4.58
CA TYR A 34 4.83 5.20 -3.28
C TYR A 34 5.62 3.94 -2.93
N GLN A 35 6.85 4.13 -2.46
CA GLN A 35 7.58 3.09 -1.72
C GLN A 35 7.10 3.14 -0.28
N VAL A 36 6.57 2.03 0.23
CA VAL A 36 6.02 1.89 1.58
C VAL A 36 6.80 0.82 2.33
N ARG A 37 7.24 1.12 3.55
CA ARG A 37 7.96 0.19 4.42
C ARG A 37 7.32 0.15 5.79
N CYS A 38 7.09 -1.05 6.34
CA CYS A 38 6.60 -1.19 7.71
C CYS A 38 7.74 -1.02 8.74
N LYS A 39 7.37 -0.72 9.99
CA LYS A 39 8.32 -0.36 11.06
C LYS A 39 8.58 -1.47 12.09
N ILE A 40 8.24 -2.72 11.79
CA ILE A 40 8.49 -3.87 12.66
C ILE A 40 9.74 -4.62 12.15
N PRO A 41 10.94 -4.37 12.70
CA PRO A 41 12.17 -4.87 12.10
C PRO A 41 12.20 -6.39 11.94
N GLN A 42 11.55 -7.13 12.82
CA GLN A 42 11.42 -8.59 12.77
C GLN A 42 10.71 -9.12 11.51
N TYR A 43 9.83 -8.34 10.90
CA TYR A 43 9.02 -8.82 9.78
C TYR A 43 9.22 -8.01 8.51
N CYS A 44 9.54 -6.74 8.63
CA CYS A 44 9.57 -5.83 7.50
C CYS A 44 10.77 -6.07 6.57
N ASP A 45 10.48 -6.05 5.26
CA ASP A 45 11.50 -5.95 4.23
C ASP A 45 12.13 -4.56 4.26
N GLU A 46 13.44 -4.48 4.11
CA GLU A 46 14.17 -3.21 4.13
C GLU A 46 13.85 -2.31 2.94
N ASN A 47 13.49 -2.90 1.79
CA ASN A 47 13.05 -2.17 0.62
C ASN A 47 11.57 -1.81 0.71
N GLY A 48 10.78 -2.67 1.36
CA GLY A 48 9.32 -2.54 1.43
C GLY A 48 8.63 -2.78 0.09
N ALA A 49 7.44 -2.23 -0.09
CA ALA A 49 6.60 -2.45 -1.27
C ALA A 49 6.36 -1.15 -2.05
N THR A 50 6.45 -1.22 -3.37
CA THR A 50 5.94 -0.15 -4.25
C THR A 50 4.46 -0.38 -4.50
N VAL A 51 3.64 0.64 -4.25
CA VAL A 51 2.18 0.63 -4.53
C VAL A 51 1.77 1.79 -5.41
N VAL A 52 0.75 1.55 -6.24
CA VAL A 52 0.10 2.59 -7.05
C VAL A 52 -1.20 3.02 -6.38
N VAL A 53 -1.43 4.33 -6.29
CA VAL A 53 -2.70 4.90 -5.81
C VAL A 53 -3.79 4.69 -6.86
N THR A 54 -4.77 3.85 -6.57
CA THR A 54 -5.88 3.54 -7.48
C THR A 54 -7.26 3.83 -6.90
N ASP A 55 -7.31 4.23 -5.63
CA ASP A 55 -8.55 4.55 -4.94
C ASP A 55 -8.36 5.66 -3.90
N TYR A 56 -9.48 6.21 -3.45
CA TYR A 56 -9.57 6.87 -2.17
C TYR A 56 -9.99 5.84 -1.12
N GLY A 57 -9.35 5.87 0.04
CA GLY A 57 -9.69 4.98 1.14
C GLY A 57 -9.31 5.62 2.45
N GLU A 58 -10.22 5.55 3.41
CA GLU A 58 -10.02 6.08 4.75
C GLU A 58 -10.44 5.03 5.78
N GLY A 59 -9.57 4.82 6.76
CA GLY A 59 -9.82 3.97 7.91
C GLY A 59 -9.21 4.61 9.15
N ASP A 60 -9.54 4.08 10.33
CA ASP A 60 -9.03 4.63 11.58
C ASP A 60 -7.50 4.67 11.58
N ARG A 61 -6.96 5.89 11.54
CA ARG A 61 -5.52 6.20 11.57
C ARG A 61 -4.69 5.49 10.48
N THR A 62 -5.29 5.16 9.34
CA THR A 62 -4.60 4.45 8.26
C THR A 62 -4.41 5.36 7.04
N ASP A 63 -3.16 5.61 6.66
CA ASP A 63 -2.83 6.43 5.48
C ASP A 63 -2.97 5.65 4.16
N PHE A 64 -2.72 4.33 4.19
CA PHE A 64 -2.72 3.43 3.03
C PHE A 64 -3.55 2.18 3.31
N ILE A 65 -4.59 1.95 2.52
CA ILE A 65 -5.31 0.68 2.46
C ILE A 65 -4.76 -0.10 1.27
N MET A 66 -3.82 -1.01 1.54
CA MET A 66 -3.13 -1.78 0.51
C MET A 66 -3.93 -3.02 0.11
N SER A 67 -3.80 -3.43 -1.15
CA SER A 67 -4.24 -4.76 -1.58
C SER A 67 -3.49 -5.85 -0.80
N SER A 68 -4.05 -7.06 -0.68
CA SER A 68 -3.37 -8.18 0.00
C SER A 68 -2.00 -8.46 -0.60
N ARG A 69 -1.84 -8.30 -1.93
CA ARG A 69 -0.55 -8.48 -2.60
C ARG A 69 0.43 -7.35 -2.32
N GLY A 70 -0.02 -6.10 -2.23
CA GLY A 70 0.84 -4.99 -1.83
C GLY A 70 1.27 -5.13 -0.37
N TYR A 71 0.35 -5.49 0.51
CA TYR A 71 0.61 -5.66 1.94
C TYR A 71 1.58 -6.82 2.21
N SER A 72 1.43 -7.96 1.52
CA SER A 72 2.33 -9.09 1.71
C SER A 72 3.78 -8.76 1.36
N ARG A 73 4.01 -7.87 0.37
CA ARG A 73 5.34 -7.40 -0.04
C ARG A 73 6.03 -6.50 0.99
N LEU A 74 5.33 -6.08 2.05
CA LEU A 74 5.98 -5.43 3.21
C LEU A 74 6.80 -6.42 4.04
N GLY A 75 6.46 -7.71 3.99
CA GLY A 75 7.17 -8.76 4.71
C GLY A 75 8.43 -9.19 3.98
N ARG A 76 9.53 -9.41 4.72
CA ARG A 76 10.82 -9.87 4.20
C ARG A 76 10.78 -11.27 3.56
N ASN A 77 9.75 -12.05 3.88
CA ASN A 77 9.49 -13.40 3.36
C ASN A 77 8.04 -13.80 3.67
N ALA A 78 7.60 -14.95 3.16
CA ALA A 78 6.22 -15.41 3.29
C ALA A 78 5.75 -15.57 4.76
N ASP A 79 6.59 -16.08 5.64
CA ASP A 79 6.27 -16.25 7.06
C ASP A 79 6.10 -14.89 7.74
N ALA A 80 7.01 -13.94 7.47
CA ALA A 80 6.90 -12.58 7.96
C ALA A 80 5.65 -11.86 7.43
N SER A 81 5.30 -12.06 6.15
CA SER A 81 4.05 -11.53 5.59
C SER A 81 2.84 -12.11 6.33
N ALA A 82 2.84 -13.41 6.64
CA ALA A 82 1.78 -14.06 7.39
C ALA A 82 1.66 -13.48 8.82
N GLU A 83 2.78 -13.20 9.49
CA GLU A 83 2.76 -12.49 10.78
C GLU A 83 2.20 -11.06 10.64
N LEU A 84 2.64 -10.30 9.62
CA LEU A 84 2.11 -8.95 9.36
C LEU A 84 0.59 -8.95 9.13
N PHE A 85 0.04 -9.97 8.48
CA PHE A 85 -1.42 -10.07 8.29
C PHE A 85 -2.18 -10.27 9.60
N LYS A 86 -1.56 -10.90 10.63
CA LYS A 86 -2.18 -11.04 11.95
C LYS A 86 -2.27 -9.70 12.69
N TYR A 87 -1.33 -8.78 12.45
CA TYR A 87 -1.41 -7.42 12.98
C TYR A 87 -2.54 -6.61 12.31
N GLY A 88 -2.78 -6.84 11.02
CA GLY A 88 -3.79 -6.15 10.22
C GLY A 88 -3.40 -4.71 9.86
N VAL A 89 -3.15 -3.88 10.87
CA VAL A 89 -2.68 -2.49 10.72
C VAL A 89 -1.28 -2.38 11.33
N VAL A 90 -0.34 -1.82 10.57
CA VAL A 90 1.05 -1.63 11.00
C VAL A 90 1.50 -0.20 10.73
N ASP A 91 2.39 0.30 11.59
CA ASP A 91 3.04 1.58 11.35
C ASP A 91 3.96 1.47 10.14
N ILE A 92 3.88 2.47 9.28
CA ILE A 92 4.66 2.56 8.05
C ILE A 92 5.45 3.87 7.98
N GLU A 93 6.41 3.88 7.08
CA GLU A 93 6.96 5.06 6.47
C GLU A 93 6.81 4.93 4.96
N TYR A 94 6.72 6.06 4.26
CA TYR A 94 6.54 6.06 2.82
C TYR A 94 7.21 7.26 2.18
N LYS A 95 7.57 7.10 0.90
CA LYS A 95 8.04 8.17 0.05
C LYS A 95 7.41 8.04 -1.33
N ARG A 96 7.08 9.17 -1.96
CA ARG A 96 6.67 9.18 -3.36
C ARG A 96 7.87 8.80 -4.23
N VAL A 97 7.65 7.94 -5.21
CA VAL A 97 8.67 7.53 -6.19
C VAL A 97 8.18 7.85 -7.61
N PRO A 98 9.10 8.03 -8.58
CA PRO A 98 8.75 8.17 -9.98
C PRO A 98 7.90 7.01 -10.51
#